data_AF-A0A8S9GB69-F1
#
_entry.id   AF-A0A8S9GB69-F1
#
_cell.length_a   1.000
_cell.length_b   1.000
_cell.length_c   1.000
_cell.angle_alpha   90.00
_cell.angle_beta   90.00
_cell.angle_gamma   90.00
#
_symmetry.space_group_name_H-M   'P 1'
#
loop_
_entity.id
_entity.type
_entity.pdbx_description
1 polymer ?
#
loop_
_entity_poly.entity_id
_entity_poly.type
_entity_poly.pdbx_seq_one_letter_code
_entity_poly.pdbx_strand_id
1 'polypeptide(L)'
;MPLLFFSRRFYIFSTIIPFIASIALYRVDTFDPSHLPANALVYSTTSIPPLVNDQLLTGAEFIGVGLLNKPEDIAYDRDSGLIYTGCVDGWVKRVKVMESANDSVVEDWVNTGGRPLGLAFGLHGEVIVADAYKGLLNISDDGRKTELLTDEAEGVRFNVTVRRRCSKYYINEERVEVFIQSLPGYPDNIRYDGDGHYWIAMPSGVTTLWKLSFRYPFIRKLQALAAKYGFNTMIMENAGALQVDLDGKPIALYHDPKHSHVTSGVKIGKYLYCGSLLGSHIVRLDLLKYPAQKRL
;
A
#
# COMPACT_ATOMS: atom_id res chain seq x y z
N MET A 1 1.56 54.03 4.98
CA MET A 1 2.16 52.71 4.70
C MET A 1 3.65 52.88 4.47
N PRO A 2 4.55 52.39 5.34
CA PRO A 2 5.98 52.43 5.04
C PRO A 2 6.34 51.29 4.08
N LEU A 3 6.94 51.63 2.95
CA LEU A 3 7.58 50.68 2.03
C LEU A 3 8.85 50.13 2.69
N LEU A 4 8.86 48.84 3.02
CA LEU A 4 10.04 48.11 3.47
C LEU A 4 11.07 48.05 2.33
N PHE A 5 12.06 48.95 2.37
CA PHE A 5 13.26 48.85 1.52
C PHE A 5 14.19 47.77 2.09
N PHE A 6 14.05 46.53 1.63
CA PHE A 6 15.03 45.49 1.91
C PHE A 6 16.34 45.79 1.16
N SER A 7 17.42 46.05 1.91
CA SER A 7 18.72 46.33 1.31
C SER A 7 19.21 45.16 0.44
N ARG A 8 19.99 45.46 -0.60
CA ARG A 8 20.61 44.44 -1.49
C ARG A 8 21.45 43.42 -0.70
N ARG A 9 21.99 43.81 0.47
CA ARG A 9 22.65 42.92 1.42
C ARG A 9 21.66 41.94 2.04
N PHE A 10 20.48 42.41 2.45
CA PHE A 10 19.43 41.53 3.02
C PHE A 10 19.00 40.43 2.05
N TYR A 11 18.86 40.74 0.75
CA TYR A 11 18.57 39.73 -0.28
C TYR A 11 19.69 38.70 -0.45
N ILE A 12 20.95 39.11 -0.40
CA ILE A 12 22.11 38.21 -0.44
C ILE A 12 22.10 37.27 0.78
N PHE A 13 21.88 37.80 1.99
CA PHE A 13 21.82 37.00 3.20
C PHE A 13 20.58 36.07 3.24
N SER A 14 19.43 36.51 2.72
CA SER A 14 18.19 35.72 2.78
C SER A 14 18.06 34.66 1.68
N THR A 15 18.83 34.75 0.59
CA THR A 15 18.74 33.78 -0.53
C THR A 15 20.03 33.00 -0.75
N ILE A 16 21.20 33.64 -0.69
CA ILE A 16 22.48 32.99 -1.01
C ILE A 16 22.95 32.13 0.15
N ILE A 17 22.79 32.54 1.40
CA ILE A 17 23.21 31.73 2.56
C ILE A 17 22.38 30.45 2.68
N PRO A 18 21.03 30.47 2.59
CA PRO A 18 20.24 29.24 2.57
C PRO A 18 20.57 28.35 1.38
N PHE A 19 20.89 28.94 0.22
CA PHE A 19 21.28 28.19 -0.97
C PHE A 19 22.66 27.51 -0.83
N ILE A 20 23.65 28.20 -0.26
CA ILE A 20 24.96 27.61 0.05
C ILE A 20 24.82 26.56 1.16
N ALA A 21 24.04 26.83 2.19
CA ALA A 21 23.76 25.88 3.27
C ALA A 21 23.03 24.64 2.74
N SER A 22 22.09 24.78 1.79
CA SER A 22 21.43 23.63 1.16
C SER A 22 22.36 22.83 0.28
N ILE A 23 23.26 23.47 -0.48
CA ILE A 23 24.33 22.78 -1.23
C ILE A 23 25.27 22.04 -0.28
N ALA A 24 25.67 22.67 0.82
CA ALA A 24 26.55 22.06 1.82
C ALA A 24 25.87 20.85 2.48
N LEU A 25 24.62 20.99 2.93
CA LEU A 25 23.83 19.88 3.49
C LEU A 25 23.65 18.75 2.47
N TYR A 26 23.38 19.08 1.20
CA TYR A 26 23.26 18.10 0.12
C TYR A 26 24.59 17.37 -0.16
N ARG A 27 25.72 18.08 -0.09
CA ARG A 27 27.07 17.52 -0.32
C ARG A 27 27.59 16.69 0.85
N VAL A 28 27.26 17.09 2.08
CA VAL A 28 27.66 16.39 3.31
C VAL A 28 26.80 15.16 3.56
N ASP A 29 25.57 15.14 3.06
CA ASP A 29 24.73 13.95 3.18
C ASP A 29 25.28 12.79 2.31
N THR A 30 25.57 11.69 2.98
CA THR A 30 26.16 10.47 2.42
C THR A 30 25.16 9.63 1.63
N PHE A 31 23.87 9.98 1.63
CA PHE A 31 22.88 9.28 0.84
C PHE A 31 23.14 9.49 -0.66
N ASP A 32 23.37 8.38 -1.36
CA ASP A 32 23.48 8.34 -2.82
C ASP A 32 22.30 7.53 -3.38
N PRO A 33 21.32 8.18 -4.03
CA PRO A 33 20.15 7.48 -4.53
C PRO A 33 20.54 6.51 -5.64
N SER A 34 20.12 5.25 -5.52
CA SER A 34 20.38 4.24 -6.53
C SER A 34 19.93 4.69 -7.93
N HIS A 35 20.75 4.38 -8.93
CA HIS A 35 20.39 4.56 -10.33
C HIS A 35 19.31 3.53 -10.70
N LEU A 36 18.15 4.01 -11.15
CA LEU A 36 17.10 3.14 -11.64
C LEU A 36 17.38 2.78 -13.11
N PRO A 37 17.29 1.51 -13.50
CA PRO A 37 17.51 1.11 -14.88
C PRO A 37 16.43 1.73 -15.78
N ALA A 38 16.79 2.07 -17.03
CA ALA A 38 15.91 2.81 -17.93
C ALA A 38 14.55 2.13 -18.19
N ASN A 39 14.53 0.79 -18.16
CA ASN A 39 13.31 -0.03 -18.27
C ASN A 39 12.34 0.15 -17.08
N ALA A 40 12.84 0.48 -15.89
CA ALA A 40 11.99 0.79 -14.72
C ALA A 40 11.25 2.13 -14.86
N LEU A 41 11.67 2.98 -15.80
CA LEU A 41 11.03 4.26 -16.13
C LEU A 41 9.99 4.14 -17.26
N VAL A 42 9.88 2.97 -17.91
CA VAL A 42 8.95 2.74 -19.02
C VAL A 42 7.54 2.60 -18.45
N TYR A 43 6.75 3.66 -18.64
CA TYR A 43 5.33 3.65 -18.39
C TYR A 43 4.64 2.90 -19.53
N SER A 44 4.30 1.64 -19.32
CA SER A 44 3.54 0.88 -20.31
C SER A 44 2.05 1.22 -20.22
N THR A 45 1.45 1.65 -21.33
CA THR A 45 0.01 1.86 -21.47
C THR A 45 -0.77 0.53 -21.44
N THR A 46 -0.09 -0.61 -21.67
CA THR A 46 -0.70 -1.95 -21.62
C THR A 46 -1.22 -2.33 -20.23
N SER A 47 -0.76 -1.62 -19.19
CA SER A 47 -1.14 -1.83 -17.78
C SER A 47 -2.36 -1.01 -17.35
N ILE A 48 -2.94 -0.20 -18.27
CA ILE A 48 -4.14 0.58 -17.99
C ILE A 48 -5.36 -0.30 -18.29
N PRO A 49 -6.23 -0.58 -17.30
CA PRO A 49 -7.40 -1.40 -17.54
C PRO A 49 -8.43 -0.69 -18.42
N PRO A 50 -9.23 -1.46 -19.18
CA PRO A 50 -10.29 -0.91 -20.03
C PRO A 50 -11.45 -0.32 -19.23
N LEU A 51 -11.66 -0.77 -17.98
CA LEU A 51 -12.71 -0.27 -17.10
C LEU A 51 -12.09 0.53 -15.93
N VAL A 52 -12.71 1.65 -15.59
CA VAL A 52 -12.27 2.52 -14.49
C VAL A 52 -13.48 2.98 -13.67
N ASN A 53 -13.33 2.96 -12.35
CA ASN A 53 -14.14 3.73 -11.40
C ASN A 53 -13.17 4.65 -10.65
N ASP A 54 -13.26 5.96 -10.88
CA ASP A 54 -12.44 7.00 -10.24
C ASP A 54 -13.14 7.67 -9.05
N GLN A 55 -14.23 7.06 -8.58
CA GLN A 55 -15.08 7.51 -7.49
C GLN A 55 -15.25 6.43 -6.44
N LEU A 56 -14.19 5.67 -6.12
CA LEU A 56 -14.24 4.56 -5.17
C LEU A 56 -14.84 4.94 -3.80
N LEU A 57 -14.68 6.19 -3.34
CA LEU A 57 -15.27 6.62 -2.06
C LEU A 57 -16.75 7.06 -2.19
N THR A 58 -17.27 7.23 -3.40
CA THR A 58 -18.65 7.68 -3.62
C THR A 58 -19.62 6.54 -3.33
N GLY A 59 -20.35 6.66 -2.21
CA GLY A 59 -21.28 5.63 -1.75
C GLY A 59 -20.59 4.43 -1.08
N ALA A 60 -19.29 4.55 -0.78
CA ALA A 60 -18.60 3.60 0.07
C ALA A 60 -19.04 3.73 1.53
N GLU A 61 -19.01 2.62 2.23
CA GLU A 61 -19.25 2.52 3.66
C GLU A 61 -17.91 2.30 4.39
N PHE A 62 -17.88 2.65 5.67
CA PHE A 62 -16.66 2.57 6.48
C PHE A 62 -16.90 1.63 7.66
N ILE A 63 -16.23 0.49 7.65
CA ILE A 63 -16.36 -0.58 8.64
C ILE A 63 -15.39 -0.32 9.79
N GLY A 64 -15.89 -0.41 11.03
CA GLY A 64 -15.06 -0.37 12.23
C GLY A 64 -14.39 0.98 12.48
N VAL A 65 -15.04 2.09 12.11
CA VAL A 65 -14.52 3.46 12.31
C VAL A 65 -14.09 3.69 13.75
N GLY A 66 -12.80 3.99 13.94
CA GLY A 66 -12.21 4.23 15.26
C GLY A 66 -11.83 2.96 16.03
N LEU A 67 -12.28 1.78 15.59
CA LEU A 67 -11.94 0.48 16.19
C LEU A 67 -10.80 -0.23 15.46
N LEU A 68 -10.66 0.05 14.16
CA LEU A 68 -9.63 -0.50 13.28
C LEU A 68 -8.55 0.54 13.02
N ASN A 69 -7.55 0.67 13.89
CA ASN A 69 -6.51 1.68 13.71
C ASN A 69 -5.50 1.24 12.63
N LYS A 70 -5.56 1.87 11.45
CA LYS A 70 -4.67 1.61 10.30
C LYS A 70 -4.67 0.12 9.90
N PRO A 71 -5.85 -0.45 9.57
CA PRO A 71 -6.02 -1.86 9.27
C PRO A 71 -5.37 -2.15 7.91
N GLU A 72 -4.28 -2.89 7.89
CA GLU A 72 -3.41 -2.96 6.73
C GLU A 72 -3.89 -4.01 5.73
N ASP A 73 -3.51 -5.27 5.89
CA ASP A 73 -3.92 -6.35 5.00
C ASP A 73 -5.25 -6.95 5.48
N ILE A 74 -6.02 -7.51 4.55
CA ILE A 74 -7.30 -8.15 4.79
C ILE A 74 -7.18 -9.58 4.28
N ALA A 75 -7.33 -10.54 5.19
CA ALA A 75 -7.55 -11.95 4.86
C ALA A 75 -9.00 -12.31 5.19
N TYR A 76 -9.71 -12.96 4.27
CA TYR A 76 -11.11 -13.36 4.47
C TYR A 76 -11.22 -14.88 4.56
N ASP A 77 -11.77 -15.35 5.67
CA ASP A 77 -12.12 -16.75 5.84
C ASP A 77 -13.57 -16.99 5.39
N ARG A 78 -13.74 -17.84 4.38
CA ARG A 78 -15.05 -18.17 3.82
C ARG A 78 -15.88 -19.03 4.76
N ASP A 79 -15.24 -19.87 5.56
CA ASP A 79 -15.93 -20.85 6.40
C ASP A 79 -16.54 -20.18 7.63
N SER A 80 -15.79 -19.31 8.31
CA SER A 80 -16.32 -18.50 9.42
C SER A 80 -17.03 -17.22 8.99
N GLY A 81 -16.77 -16.74 7.77
CA GLY A 81 -17.26 -15.45 7.28
C GLY A 81 -16.59 -14.24 7.95
N LEU A 82 -15.41 -14.42 8.54
CA LEU A 82 -14.68 -13.38 9.25
C LEU A 82 -13.57 -12.78 8.37
N ILE A 83 -13.41 -11.46 8.48
CA ILE A 83 -12.22 -10.75 8.01
C ILE A 83 -11.19 -10.71 9.13
N TYR A 84 -9.93 -10.95 8.80
CA TYR A 84 -8.77 -10.76 9.67
C TYR A 84 -7.94 -9.61 9.13
N THR A 85 -7.53 -8.68 9.99
CA THR A 85 -6.72 -7.54 9.58
C THR A 85 -5.71 -7.11 10.64
N GLY A 86 -4.54 -6.65 10.18
CA GLY A 86 -3.44 -6.17 11.01
C GLY A 86 -3.54 -4.68 11.31
N CYS A 87 -3.57 -4.29 12.58
CA CYS A 87 -3.62 -2.90 13.02
C CYS A 87 -2.27 -2.39 13.55
N VAL A 88 -2.09 -1.06 13.60
CA VAL A 88 -0.80 -0.44 13.93
C VAL A 88 -0.42 -0.61 15.40
N ASP A 89 -1.40 -0.92 16.23
CA ASP A 89 -1.30 -1.24 17.65
C ASP A 89 -0.84 -2.70 17.90
N GLY A 90 -0.46 -3.43 16.84
CA GLY A 90 0.06 -4.79 16.90
C GLY A 90 -1.02 -5.87 16.94
N TRP A 91 -2.30 -5.49 17.02
CA TRP A 91 -3.41 -6.43 17.00
C TRP A 91 -3.69 -6.93 15.58
N VAL A 92 -3.81 -8.25 15.46
CA VAL A 92 -4.64 -8.87 14.43
C VAL A 92 -6.07 -8.89 14.97
N LYS A 93 -6.97 -8.22 14.27
CA LYS A 93 -8.38 -8.09 14.64
C LYS A 93 -9.26 -8.91 13.73
N ARG A 94 -10.36 -9.44 14.27
CA ARG A 94 -11.43 -10.11 13.52
C ARG A 94 -12.59 -9.17 13.31
N VAL A 95 -13.17 -9.19 12.12
CA VAL A 95 -14.30 -8.36 11.75
C VAL A 95 -15.38 -9.26 11.18
N LYS A 96 -16.52 -9.33 11.88
CA LYS A 96 -17.73 -9.96 11.36
C LYS A 96 -18.52 -8.90 10.61
N VAL A 97 -18.50 -8.98 9.28
CA VAL A 97 -19.19 -8.00 8.44
C VAL A 97 -20.66 -8.38 8.28
N MET A 98 -21.55 -7.42 8.54
CA MET A 98 -23.00 -7.56 8.37
C MET A 98 -23.48 -6.81 7.13
N GLU A 99 -24.77 -6.89 6.80
CA GLU A 99 -25.33 -6.12 5.67
C GLU A 99 -25.09 -4.61 5.83
N SER A 100 -25.29 -4.09 7.04
CA SER A 100 -24.95 -2.72 7.39
C SER A 100 -23.54 -2.63 7.95
N ALA A 101 -22.79 -1.61 7.51
CA ALA A 101 -21.45 -1.36 8.00
C ALA A 101 -21.41 -1.06 9.50
N ASN A 102 -22.44 -0.39 10.01
CA ASN A 102 -22.55 0.02 11.41
C ASN A 102 -22.79 -1.17 12.36
N ASP A 103 -23.33 -2.27 11.85
CA ASP A 103 -23.66 -3.46 12.65
C ASP A 103 -22.50 -4.47 12.67
N SER A 104 -21.39 -4.15 12.00
CA SER A 104 -20.22 -5.02 11.95
C SER A 104 -19.52 -5.05 13.31
N VAL A 105 -19.11 -6.25 13.73
CA VAL A 105 -18.47 -6.47 15.03
C VAL A 105 -16.97 -6.59 14.83
N VAL A 106 -16.19 -5.81 15.59
CA VAL A 106 -14.73 -5.84 15.60
C VAL A 106 -14.26 -6.45 16.94
N GLU A 107 -13.35 -7.40 16.87
CA GLU A 107 -12.78 -8.08 18.01
C GLU A 107 -11.25 -8.12 17.93
N ASP A 108 -10.59 -7.86 19.05
CA ASP A 108 -9.15 -8.05 19.21
C ASP A 108 -8.87 -9.54 19.37
N TRP A 109 -8.20 -10.16 18.40
CA TRP A 109 -7.97 -11.60 18.40
C TRP A 109 -6.60 -11.96 18.97
N VAL A 110 -5.52 -11.51 18.32
CA VAL A 110 -4.13 -11.80 18.75
C VAL A 110 -3.27 -10.56 18.64
N ASN A 111 -2.51 -10.22 19.68
CA ASN A 111 -1.51 -9.16 19.61
C ASN A 111 -0.13 -9.75 19.36
N THR A 112 0.50 -9.35 18.25
CA THR A 112 1.85 -9.79 17.85
C THR A 112 2.97 -9.06 18.61
N GLY A 113 2.65 -7.95 19.27
CA GLY A 113 3.62 -6.98 19.79
C GLY A 113 4.45 -6.31 18.70
N GLY A 114 4.04 -6.40 17.44
CA GLY A 114 4.73 -5.90 16.26
C GLY A 114 3.87 -4.99 15.40
N ARG A 115 4.06 -5.06 14.08
CA ARG A 115 3.19 -4.42 13.07
C ARG A 115 2.83 -5.46 12.00
N PRO A 116 1.68 -6.12 12.12
CA PRO A 116 1.21 -7.07 11.10
C PRO A 116 0.92 -6.30 9.79
N LEU A 117 1.64 -6.67 8.72
CA LEU A 117 1.58 -6.06 7.37
C LEU A 117 1.15 -7.04 6.26
N GLY A 118 0.84 -8.28 6.61
CA GLY A 118 0.41 -9.27 5.63
C GLY A 118 -0.18 -10.46 6.36
N LEU A 119 -1.29 -10.98 5.86
CA LEU A 119 -1.98 -12.12 6.47
C LEU A 119 -2.28 -13.18 5.41
N ALA A 120 -2.20 -14.45 5.75
CA ALA A 120 -2.68 -15.52 4.90
C ALA A 120 -3.13 -16.69 5.78
N PHE A 121 -4.20 -17.38 5.38
CA PHE A 121 -4.53 -18.66 6.01
C PHE A 121 -3.54 -19.72 5.53
N GLY A 122 -3.01 -20.48 6.48
CA GLY A 122 -2.22 -21.65 6.22
C GLY A 122 -3.09 -22.87 5.89
N LEU A 123 -2.45 -24.03 5.74
CA LEU A 123 -3.12 -25.24 5.23
C LEU A 123 -3.90 -25.99 6.32
N HIS A 124 -3.65 -25.69 7.60
CA HIS A 124 -4.23 -26.38 8.74
C HIS A 124 -5.07 -25.43 9.62
N GLY A 125 -5.52 -24.30 9.06
CA GLY A 125 -6.35 -23.31 9.74
C GLY A 125 -5.58 -22.25 10.52
N GLU A 126 -4.24 -22.32 10.54
CA GLU A 126 -3.39 -21.29 11.09
C GLU A 126 -3.46 -19.98 10.28
N VAL A 127 -3.06 -18.87 10.89
CA VAL A 127 -2.87 -17.59 10.20
C VAL A 127 -1.38 -17.27 10.17
N ILE A 128 -0.82 -17.24 8.97
CA ILE A 128 0.54 -16.78 8.71
C ILE A 128 0.53 -15.26 8.62
N VAL A 129 1.38 -14.62 9.42
CA VAL A 129 1.45 -13.15 9.52
C VAL A 129 2.85 -12.67 9.16
N ALA A 130 2.94 -11.78 8.17
CA ALA A 130 4.15 -11.03 7.88
C ALA A 130 4.17 -9.79 8.78
N ASP A 131 4.96 -9.83 9.85
CA ASP A 131 5.11 -8.73 10.79
C ASP A 131 6.36 -7.90 10.47
N ALA A 132 6.21 -6.57 10.40
CA ALA A 132 7.29 -5.66 10.03
C ALA A 132 8.50 -5.68 10.98
N TYR A 133 8.29 -6.06 12.23
CA TYR A 133 9.31 -6.03 13.28
C TYR A 133 9.71 -7.42 13.75
N LYS A 134 8.81 -8.40 13.64
CA LYS A 134 9.06 -9.77 14.13
C LYS A 134 9.45 -10.75 13.03
N GLY A 135 9.16 -10.47 11.76
CA GLY A 135 9.34 -11.42 10.67
C GLY A 135 8.06 -12.20 10.37
N LEU A 136 8.20 -13.42 9.84
CA LEU A 136 7.09 -14.29 9.49
C LEU A 136 6.65 -15.11 10.71
N LEU A 137 5.41 -14.91 11.14
CA LEU A 137 4.80 -15.57 12.29
C LEU A 137 3.77 -16.61 11.81
N ASN A 138 3.64 -17.69 12.58
CA ASN A 138 2.54 -18.64 12.50
C ASN A 138 1.69 -18.49 13.77
N ILE A 139 0.40 -18.19 13.59
CA ILE A 139 -0.57 -18.08 14.68
C ILE A 139 -1.56 -19.23 14.55
N SER A 140 -1.73 -20.03 15.62
CA SER A 140 -2.70 -21.14 15.63
C SER A 140 -4.13 -20.66 15.34
N ASP A 141 -4.98 -21.57 14.85
CA ASP A 141 -6.39 -21.31 14.55
C ASP A 141 -7.17 -20.68 15.72
N ASP A 142 -6.87 -21.10 16.95
CA ASP A 142 -7.46 -20.58 18.19
C ASP A 142 -6.81 -19.29 18.69
N GLY A 143 -5.74 -18.84 18.04
CA GLY A 143 -4.98 -17.64 18.40
C GLY A 143 -4.14 -17.76 19.67
N ARG A 144 -4.05 -18.94 20.29
CA ARG A 144 -3.34 -19.11 21.58
C ARG A 144 -1.83 -19.24 21.44
N LYS A 145 -1.35 -19.67 20.28
CA LYS A 145 0.06 -19.93 20.04
C LYS A 145 0.54 -19.09 18.87
N THR A 146 1.57 -18.28 19.11
CA THR A 146 2.27 -17.50 18.08
C THR A 146 3.73 -17.95 18.05
N GLU A 147 4.18 -18.45 16.89
CA GLU A 147 5.53 -18.93 16.67
C GLU A 147 6.22 -18.12 15.57
N LEU A 148 7.49 -17.76 15.79
CA LEU A 148 8.33 -17.20 14.74
C LEU A 148 8.74 -18.33 13.79
N LEU A 149 8.37 -18.23 12.52
CA LEU A 149 8.84 -19.15 11.48
C LEU A 149 10.23 -18.76 11.00
N THR A 150 10.41 -17.48 10.66
CA THR A 150 11.72 -16.92 10.26
C THR A 150 11.65 -15.39 10.21
N ASP A 151 12.75 -14.69 10.44
CA ASP A 151 12.92 -13.24 10.24
C ASP A 151 13.93 -12.88 9.13
N GLU A 152 14.49 -13.89 8.45
CA GLU A 152 15.47 -13.73 7.38
C GLU A 152 15.35 -14.80 6.27
N ALA A 153 15.91 -14.47 5.10
CA ALA A 153 16.13 -15.40 4.00
C ALA A 153 17.55 -15.18 3.46
N GLU A 154 18.32 -16.27 3.29
CA GLU A 154 19.70 -16.22 2.80
C GLU A 154 20.62 -15.27 3.59
N GLY A 155 20.41 -15.17 4.92
CA GLY A 155 21.16 -14.28 5.80
C GLY A 155 20.82 -12.79 5.65
N VAL A 156 19.76 -12.46 4.91
CA VAL A 156 19.23 -11.12 4.76
C VAL A 156 17.88 -11.03 5.46
N ARG A 157 17.76 -10.14 6.45
CA ARG A 157 16.48 -9.87 7.10
C ARG A 157 15.44 -9.38 6.11
N PHE A 158 14.19 -9.78 6.32
CA PHE A 158 13.09 -9.29 5.48
C PHE A 158 13.04 -7.76 5.51
N ASN A 159 12.98 -7.15 4.34
CA ASN A 159 12.88 -5.72 4.15
C ASN A 159 11.92 -5.40 3.00
N VAL A 160 11.07 -4.40 3.17
CA VAL A 160 10.07 -4.02 2.17
C VAL A 160 10.77 -3.32 1.00
N THR A 161 10.71 -3.92 -0.19
CA THR A 161 11.26 -3.31 -1.41
C THR A 161 10.14 -2.97 -2.37
N VAL A 162 9.96 -1.69 -2.67
CA VAL A 162 8.88 -1.23 -3.54
C VAL A 162 9.27 -1.43 -5.01
N ARG A 163 8.63 -2.39 -5.70
CA ARG A 163 8.75 -2.58 -7.15
C ARG A 163 7.37 -2.54 -7.80
N ARG A 164 7.23 -1.89 -8.95
CA ARG A 164 5.98 -1.82 -9.75
C ARG A 164 5.70 -3.10 -10.54
N ARG A 165 5.88 -4.27 -9.93
CA ARG A 165 5.66 -5.57 -10.55
C ARG A 165 5.19 -6.59 -9.51
N CYS A 166 4.36 -7.52 -9.94
CA CYS A 166 4.06 -8.75 -9.20
C CYS A 166 4.73 -9.93 -9.93
N SER A 167 5.17 -10.93 -9.19
CA SER A 167 5.80 -12.14 -9.74
C SER A 167 5.11 -13.37 -9.17
N LYS A 168 5.03 -14.45 -9.95
CA LYS A 168 4.65 -15.77 -9.47
C LYS A 168 5.90 -16.53 -9.08
N TYR A 169 5.88 -17.17 -7.91
CA TYR A 169 6.92 -18.09 -7.48
C TYR A 169 6.35 -19.50 -7.45
N TYR A 170 6.93 -20.39 -8.26
CA TYR A 170 6.55 -21.79 -8.33
C TYR A 170 7.39 -22.55 -7.31
N ILE A 171 6.83 -22.76 -6.11
CA ILE A 171 7.54 -23.33 -4.95
C ILE A 171 8.24 -24.66 -5.31
N ASN A 172 7.57 -25.55 -6.02
CA ASN A 172 8.11 -26.88 -6.37
C ASN A 172 9.14 -26.85 -7.52
N GLU A 173 9.21 -25.74 -8.25
CA GLU A 173 10.11 -25.61 -9.42
C GLU A 173 11.24 -24.61 -9.14
N GLU A 174 11.24 -23.96 -7.98
CA GLU A 174 12.14 -22.85 -7.60
C GLU A 174 12.22 -21.77 -8.70
N ARG A 175 11.13 -21.58 -9.44
CA ARG A 175 11.06 -20.72 -10.62
C ARG A 175 10.28 -19.45 -10.30
N VAL A 176 10.81 -18.31 -10.73
CA VAL A 176 10.12 -17.00 -10.67
C VAL A 176 9.69 -16.60 -12.07
N GLU A 177 8.44 -16.20 -12.22
CA GLU A 177 7.88 -15.64 -13.45
C GLU A 177 7.31 -14.25 -13.20
N VAL A 178 7.49 -13.32 -14.13
CA VAL A 178 6.85 -12.00 -14.05
C VAL A 178 5.38 -12.17 -14.38
N PHE A 179 4.51 -11.88 -13.40
CA PHE A 179 3.06 -12.00 -13.54
C PHE A 179 2.47 -10.75 -14.20
N ILE A 180 2.80 -9.58 -13.65
CA ILE A 180 2.41 -8.28 -14.21
C ILE A 180 3.49 -7.26 -13.86
N GLN A 181 3.76 -6.34 -14.78
CA GLN A 181 4.74 -5.26 -14.62
C GLN A 181 4.15 -3.93 -15.06
N SER A 182 4.84 -2.83 -14.73
CA SER A 182 4.45 -1.47 -15.12
C SER A 182 3.08 -1.01 -14.58
N LEU A 183 2.65 -1.58 -13.44
CA LEU A 183 1.40 -1.26 -12.74
C LEU A 183 1.10 0.25 -12.64
N PRO A 184 -0.17 0.69 -12.65
CA PRO A 184 -0.56 2.12 -12.66
C PRO A 184 -0.25 2.91 -11.37
N GLY A 185 0.45 2.28 -10.44
CA GLY A 185 0.88 2.78 -9.13
C GLY A 185 1.80 1.74 -8.48
N TYR A 186 1.94 1.78 -7.16
CA TYR A 186 2.67 0.76 -6.42
C TYR A 186 1.77 -0.39 -6.00
N PRO A 187 2.12 -1.65 -6.24
CA PRO A 187 1.44 -2.75 -5.59
C PRO A 187 1.81 -2.78 -4.11
N ASP A 188 0.84 -3.15 -3.29
CA ASP A 188 1.05 -3.63 -1.92
C ASP A 188 0.62 -5.10 -1.87
N ASN A 189 -0.49 -5.43 -1.18
CA ASN A 189 -1.03 -6.78 -1.14
C ASN A 189 -1.78 -7.19 -2.43
N ILE A 190 -1.81 -8.51 -2.69
CA ILE A 190 -2.54 -9.14 -3.79
C ILE A 190 -3.43 -10.26 -3.27
N ARG A 191 -4.69 -10.32 -3.74
CA ARG A 191 -5.72 -11.23 -3.21
C ARG A 191 -6.53 -11.89 -4.32
N TYR A 192 -6.67 -13.21 -4.25
CA TYR A 192 -7.51 -13.98 -5.16
C TYR A 192 -8.97 -13.90 -4.72
N ASP A 193 -9.88 -13.63 -5.64
CA ASP A 193 -11.32 -13.52 -5.32
C ASP A 193 -12.08 -14.85 -5.35
N GLY A 194 -11.44 -15.95 -5.77
CA GLY A 194 -12.08 -17.26 -5.96
C GLY A 194 -12.91 -17.40 -7.24
N ASP A 195 -13.01 -16.33 -8.03
CA ASP A 195 -13.81 -16.25 -9.26
C ASP A 195 -12.92 -16.02 -10.49
N GLY A 196 -11.62 -16.35 -10.39
CA GLY A 196 -10.68 -16.23 -11.50
C GLY A 196 -9.96 -14.87 -11.60
N HIS A 197 -10.02 -14.02 -10.57
CA HIS A 197 -9.34 -12.73 -10.59
C HIS A 197 -8.46 -12.50 -9.38
N TYR A 198 -7.41 -11.71 -9.59
CA TYR A 198 -6.63 -11.11 -8.52
C TYR A 198 -6.98 -9.63 -8.37
N TRP A 199 -7.00 -9.19 -7.12
CA TRP A 199 -7.12 -7.80 -6.73
C TRP A 199 -5.80 -7.34 -6.14
N ILE A 200 -5.20 -6.32 -6.74
CA ILE A 200 -3.91 -5.77 -6.35
C ILE A 200 -4.16 -4.40 -5.74
N ALA A 201 -3.81 -4.23 -4.47
CA ALA A 201 -3.93 -2.97 -3.78
C ALA A 201 -2.88 -1.96 -4.27
N MET A 202 -3.31 -0.71 -4.34
CA MET A 202 -2.52 0.40 -4.86
C MET A 202 -2.50 1.52 -3.82
N PRO A 203 -1.46 1.64 -2.96
CA PRO A 203 -1.39 2.67 -1.94
C PRO A 203 -1.36 4.08 -2.51
N SER A 204 -0.88 4.22 -3.75
CA SER A 204 -0.93 5.47 -4.49
C SER A 204 -0.87 5.16 -5.98
N GLY A 205 -1.58 5.98 -6.76
CA GLY A 205 -1.28 6.13 -8.18
C GLY A 205 0.05 6.84 -8.40
N VAL A 206 0.49 6.90 -9.65
CA VAL A 206 1.73 7.58 -10.03
C VAL A 206 1.51 9.09 -10.16
N THR A 207 1.94 9.85 -9.16
CA THR A 207 1.87 11.32 -9.14
C THR A 207 2.98 11.97 -9.98
N THR A 208 2.81 13.25 -10.35
CA THR A 208 3.80 14.00 -11.14
C THR A 208 5.12 14.17 -10.40
N LEU A 209 5.07 14.57 -9.12
CA LEU A 209 6.27 14.68 -8.28
C LEU A 209 7.03 13.35 -8.23
N TRP A 210 6.28 12.26 -8.18
CA TRP A 210 6.84 10.92 -8.17
C TRP A 210 7.51 10.54 -9.49
N LYS A 211 6.89 10.83 -10.64
CA LYS A 211 7.54 10.66 -11.97
C LYS A 211 8.86 11.41 -12.06
N LEU A 212 8.89 12.65 -11.57
CA LEU A 212 10.11 13.47 -11.52
C LEU A 212 11.17 12.85 -10.61
N SER A 213 10.75 12.35 -9.44
CA SER A 213 11.62 11.67 -8.48
C SER A 213 12.27 10.44 -9.11
N PHE A 214 11.53 9.63 -9.86
CA PHE A 214 12.07 8.46 -10.56
C PHE A 214 13.03 8.84 -11.68
N ARG A 215 12.72 9.90 -12.44
CA ARG A 215 13.55 10.38 -13.53
C ARG A 215 14.86 11.02 -13.06
N TYR A 216 14.82 11.77 -11.97
CA TYR A 216 15.93 12.65 -11.56
C TYR A 216 16.45 12.27 -10.16
N PRO A 217 17.64 11.65 -10.06
CA PRO A 217 18.24 11.24 -8.79
C PRO A 217 18.37 12.39 -7.77
N PHE A 218 18.66 13.62 -8.22
CA PHE A 218 18.79 14.77 -7.32
C PHE A 218 17.49 15.08 -6.56
N ILE A 219 16.32 14.86 -7.19
CA ILE A 219 15.02 15.06 -6.55
C ILE A 219 14.83 14.03 -5.43
N ARG A 220 15.20 12.76 -5.67
CA ARG A 220 15.15 11.72 -4.61
C ARG A 220 16.03 12.06 -3.43
N LYS A 221 17.24 12.57 -3.69
CA LYS A 221 18.15 12.97 -2.62
C LYS A 221 17.60 14.14 -1.80
N LEU A 222 17.00 15.14 -2.45
CA LEU A 222 16.33 16.24 -1.74
C LEU A 222 15.13 15.74 -0.92
N GLN A 223 14.33 14.81 -1.44
CA GLN A 223 13.22 14.20 -0.71
C GLN A 223 13.69 13.40 0.50
N ALA A 224 14.74 12.58 0.35
CA ALA A 224 15.34 11.83 1.45
C ALA A 224 15.88 12.75 2.54
N LEU A 225 16.55 13.85 2.14
CA LEU A 225 17.03 14.87 3.07
C LEU A 225 15.88 15.56 3.80
N ALA A 226 14.83 15.97 3.08
CA ALA A 226 13.66 16.59 3.68
C ALA A 226 12.98 15.63 4.68
N ALA A 227 12.82 14.35 4.31
CA ALA A 227 12.26 13.32 5.19
C ALA A 227 13.11 13.10 6.45
N LYS A 228 14.44 13.11 6.32
CA LYS A 228 15.38 13.03 7.45
C LYS A 228 15.16 14.15 8.48
N TYR A 229 14.73 15.33 8.03
CA TYR A 229 14.42 16.47 8.88
C TYR A 229 12.92 16.62 9.18
N GLY A 230 12.12 15.56 9.00
CA GLY A 230 10.71 15.49 9.40
C GLY A 230 9.71 16.05 8.39
N PHE A 231 10.14 16.42 7.18
CA PHE A 231 9.23 16.84 6.11
C PHE A 231 8.80 15.63 5.28
N ASN A 232 7.53 15.23 5.40
CA ASN A 232 6.97 14.22 4.50
C ASN A 232 6.78 14.82 3.10
N THR A 233 7.58 14.36 2.15
CA THR A 233 7.54 14.82 0.75
C THR A 233 6.80 13.86 -0.19
N MET A 234 6.29 12.74 0.34
CA MET A 234 5.57 11.74 -0.45
C MET A 234 4.07 12.03 -0.40
N ILE A 235 3.57 12.70 -1.45
CA ILE A 235 2.15 12.90 -1.67
C ILE A 235 1.59 11.64 -2.32
N MET A 236 0.65 10.98 -1.62
CA MET A 236 -0.02 9.77 -2.06
C MET A 236 -1.48 10.11 -2.35
N GLU A 237 -1.92 9.82 -3.57
CA GLU A 237 -3.24 10.15 -4.09
C GLU A 237 -3.64 9.08 -5.11
N ASN A 238 -4.92 9.03 -5.49
CA ASN A 238 -5.44 8.07 -6.46
C ASN A 238 -5.23 6.61 -6.01
N ALA A 239 -5.33 6.35 -4.71
CA ALA A 239 -5.23 4.98 -4.19
C ALA A 239 -6.50 4.18 -4.44
N GLY A 240 -6.36 2.85 -4.45
CA GLY A 240 -7.46 1.94 -4.73
C GLY A 240 -7.00 0.51 -4.99
N ALA A 241 -7.74 -0.20 -5.84
CA ALA A 241 -7.46 -1.60 -6.18
C ALA A 241 -7.62 -1.87 -7.68
N LEU A 242 -6.66 -2.61 -8.24
CA LEU A 242 -6.64 -3.07 -9.61
C LEU A 242 -7.09 -4.53 -9.68
N GLN A 243 -8.12 -4.80 -10.48
CA GLN A 243 -8.55 -6.15 -10.82
C GLN A 243 -7.80 -6.65 -12.07
N VAL A 244 -7.27 -7.87 -12.00
CA VAL A 244 -6.60 -8.57 -13.11
C VAL A 244 -7.08 -10.02 -13.23
N ASP A 245 -6.99 -10.63 -14.40
CA ASP A 245 -7.24 -12.07 -14.58
C ASP A 245 -6.06 -12.94 -14.10
N LEU A 246 -6.20 -14.26 -14.25
CA LEU A 246 -5.17 -15.26 -13.86
C LEU A 246 -3.87 -15.14 -14.65
N ASP A 247 -3.88 -14.46 -15.79
CA ASP A 247 -2.72 -14.21 -16.66
C ASP A 247 -2.12 -12.81 -16.42
N GLY A 248 -2.70 -12.03 -15.51
CA GLY A 248 -2.21 -10.71 -15.14
C GLY A 248 -2.67 -9.62 -16.10
N LYS A 249 -3.70 -9.87 -16.91
CA LYS A 249 -4.27 -8.85 -17.78
C LYS A 249 -5.19 -7.92 -16.96
N PRO A 250 -4.99 -6.59 -17.01
CA PRO A 250 -5.86 -5.62 -16.35
C PRO A 250 -7.31 -5.67 -16.84
N ILE A 251 -8.26 -5.72 -15.91
CA ILE A 251 -9.71 -5.71 -16.18
C ILE A 251 -10.34 -4.38 -15.77
N ALA A 252 -10.17 -4.00 -14.51
CA ALA A 252 -10.80 -2.81 -13.95
C ALA A 252 -9.89 -2.15 -12.90
N LEU A 253 -9.87 -0.82 -12.85
CA LEU A 253 -9.25 -0.07 -11.75
C LEU A 253 -10.33 0.68 -10.97
N TYR A 254 -10.38 0.45 -9.68
CA TYR A 254 -11.17 1.24 -8.75
C TYR A 254 -10.22 2.12 -7.95
N HIS A 255 -10.38 3.43 -8.02
CA HIS A 255 -9.56 4.39 -7.29
C HIS A 255 -10.37 5.64 -6.95
N ASP A 256 -9.82 6.50 -6.11
CA ASP A 256 -10.38 7.82 -5.86
C ASP A 256 -9.26 8.85 -5.68
N PRO A 257 -9.31 10.02 -6.35
CA PRO A 257 -8.26 11.04 -6.24
C PRO A 257 -7.94 11.48 -4.81
N LYS A 258 -8.95 11.51 -3.93
CA LYS A 258 -8.79 11.91 -2.52
C LYS A 258 -8.36 10.76 -1.63
N HIS A 259 -8.37 9.53 -2.15
CA HIS A 259 -7.98 8.37 -1.38
C HIS A 259 -6.47 8.13 -1.50
N SER A 260 -5.90 7.64 -0.41
CA SER A 260 -4.47 7.39 -0.29
C SER A 260 -4.24 6.17 0.60
N HIS A 261 -3.08 5.54 0.46
CA HIS A 261 -2.60 4.50 1.36
C HIS A 261 -3.48 3.25 1.46
N VAL A 262 -4.16 2.87 0.37
CA VAL A 262 -4.86 1.58 0.26
C VAL A 262 -3.86 0.43 0.18
N THR A 263 -3.90 -0.46 1.16
CA THR A 263 -2.90 -1.53 1.32
C THR A 263 -3.41 -2.92 0.98
N SER A 264 -4.73 -3.10 0.95
CA SER A 264 -5.34 -4.36 0.53
C SER A 264 -6.62 -4.06 -0.25
N GLY A 265 -6.99 -4.97 -1.15
CA GLY A 265 -8.22 -4.92 -1.93
C GLY A 265 -8.77 -6.33 -2.05
N VAL A 266 -9.90 -6.61 -1.41
CA VAL A 266 -10.50 -7.95 -1.35
C VAL A 266 -11.93 -7.90 -1.79
N LYS A 267 -12.29 -8.67 -2.81
CA LYS A 267 -13.68 -8.89 -3.19
C LYS A 267 -14.29 -9.99 -2.32
N ILE A 268 -15.39 -9.67 -1.65
CA ILE A 268 -16.21 -10.65 -0.90
C ILE A 268 -17.65 -10.47 -1.34
N GLY A 269 -18.18 -11.48 -2.03
CA GLY A 269 -19.49 -11.38 -2.68
C GLY A 269 -19.54 -10.21 -3.66
N LYS A 270 -20.50 -9.29 -3.47
CA LYS A 270 -20.67 -8.10 -4.31
C LYS A 270 -19.86 -6.88 -3.86
N TYR A 271 -19.09 -6.99 -2.78
CA TYR A 271 -18.40 -5.85 -2.18
C TYR A 271 -16.88 -5.94 -2.37
N LEU A 272 -16.26 -4.79 -2.57
CA LEU A 272 -14.81 -4.61 -2.48
C LEU A 272 -14.47 -3.98 -1.12
N TYR A 273 -13.53 -4.61 -0.41
CA TYR A 273 -13.02 -4.16 0.87
C TYR A 273 -11.59 -3.67 0.73
N CYS A 274 -11.30 -2.48 1.23
CA CYS A 274 -9.96 -1.90 1.18
C CYS A 274 -9.41 -1.65 2.58
N GLY A 275 -8.22 -2.21 2.83
CA GLY A 275 -7.39 -1.86 3.98
C GLY A 275 -6.65 -0.55 3.75
N SER A 276 -6.11 0.03 4.81
CA SER A 276 -5.42 1.30 4.78
C SER A 276 -4.31 1.44 5.83
N LEU A 277 -3.19 2.06 5.43
CA LEU A 277 -2.07 2.41 6.32
C LEU A 277 -2.31 3.67 7.18
N LEU A 278 -3.33 4.47 6.90
CA LEU A 278 -3.58 5.75 7.61
C LEU A 278 -4.96 5.86 8.24
N GLY A 279 -6.00 5.43 7.55
CA GLY A 279 -7.39 5.44 8.00
C GLY A 279 -7.65 4.54 9.21
N SER A 280 -8.72 4.84 9.93
CA SER A 280 -9.16 4.13 11.13
C SER A 280 -10.34 3.19 10.85
N HIS A 281 -10.43 2.66 9.64
CA HIS A 281 -11.54 1.85 9.15
C HIS A 281 -11.13 1.03 7.92
N ILE A 282 -11.94 0.03 7.59
CA ILE A 282 -11.92 -0.64 6.28
C ILE A 282 -12.96 0.05 5.39
N VAL A 283 -12.60 0.39 4.15
CA VAL A 283 -13.55 0.91 3.16
C VAL A 283 -14.28 -0.26 2.51
N ARG A 284 -15.60 -0.15 2.33
CA ARG A 284 -16.43 -1.14 1.64
C ARG A 284 -17.22 -0.48 0.51
N LEU A 285 -17.11 -0.99 -0.72
CA LEU A 285 -17.84 -0.48 -1.90
C LEU A 285 -18.71 -1.58 -2.53
N ASP A 286 -19.98 -1.30 -2.81
CA ASP A 286 -20.86 -2.19 -3.58
C ASP A 286 -20.51 -2.12 -5.08
N LEU A 287 -19.90 -3.19 -5.60
CA LEU A 287 -19.42 -3.25 -6.98
C LEU A 287 -20.56 -3.31 -8.01
N LEU A 288 -21.75 -3.77 -7.62
CA LEU A 288 -22.91 -3.83 -8.52
C LEU A 288 -23.57 -2.47 -8.66
N LYS A 289 -23.60 -1.69 -7.57
CA LYS A 289 -24.15 -0.34 -7.56
C LYS A 289 -23.18 0.70 -8.15
N TYR A 290 -21.88 0.51 -7.92
CA TYR A 290 -20.81 1.42 -8.38
C TYR A 290 -19.80 0.68 -9.28
N PRO A 291 -20.22 0.18 -10.45
CA PRO A 291 -19.34 -0.59 -11.33
C PRO A 291 -18.28 0.30 -12.01
N ALA A 292 -17.15 -0.30 -12.37
CA ALA A 292 -16.20 0.33 -13.27
C ALA A 292 -16.76 0.41 -14.69
N GLN A 293 -16.49 1.52 -15.38
CA GLN A 293 -17.05 1.83 -16.70
C GLN A 293 -15.93 2.02 -17.73
N LYS A 294 -16.24 1.88 -19.02
CA LYS A 294 -15.27 2.20 -20.07
C LYS A 294 -14.87 3.67 -19.96
N ARG A 295 -13.57 3.92 -20.00
CA ARG A 295 -13.04 5.28 -20.06
C ARG A 295 -13.44 5.91 -21.40
N LEU A 296 -14.29 6.95 -21.35
CA LEU A 296 -14.64 7.78 -22.50
C LEU A 296 -13.46 8.66 -22.93
#